data_AF-A0A936XHU9-F1
#
_entry.id   AF-A0A936XHU9-F1
#
_cell.length_a   1.000
_cell.length_b   1.000
_cell.length_c   1.000
_cell.angle_alpha   90.00
_cell.angle_beta   90.00
_cell.angle_gamma   90.00
#
_symmetry.space_group_name_H-M   'P 1'
#
loop_
_entity.id
_entity.type
_entity.pdbx_description
1 polymer ?
#
loop_
_entity_poly.entity_id
_entity_poly.type
_entity_poly.pdbx_seq_one_letter_code
_entity_poly.pdbx_strand_id
1 'polypeptide(L)'
;MDKKERFIKAIQENEGIIYKVATFYTNSKDDRDDVVQEIIYSLWKSFDSFKQMSSLSTWMYQIAMNVAIFHLKKSKKTVTTIPIETGLLNSPESITENDEEKLKVLQEHVKDLNLLDKGILMLYLENKSHEEIAQITGISKTNVGTKLSRIKEKLKSKINRTV
;
A
#
# COMPACT_ATOMS: atom_id res chain seq x y z
N MET A 1 -12.46 1.94 -30.66
CA MET A 1 -11.34 1.68 -29.74
C MET A 1 -11.54 0.29 -29.17
N ASP A 2 -10.65 -0.64 -29.50
CA ASP A 2 -10.72 -2.02 -29.05
C ASP A 2 -10.61 -2.11 -27.51
N LYS A 3 -11.12 -3.18 -26.89
CA LYS A 3 -11.02 -3.39 -25.42
C LYS A 3 -9.56 -3.28 -24.97
N LYS A 4 -8.64 -3.87 -25.74
CA LYS A 4 -7.20 -3.84 -25.46
C LYS A 4 -6.66 -2.41 -25.44
N GLU A 5 -7.01 -1.59 -26.43
CA GLU A 5 -6.56 -0.20 -26.51
C GLU A 5 -7.08 0.64 -25.33
N ARG A 6 -8.37 0.49 -24.99
CA ARG A 6 -8.95 1.18 -23.83
C ARG A 6 -8.27 0.79 -22.52
N PHE A 7 -7.96 -0.50 -22.37
CA PHE A 7 -7.26 -1.01 -21.19
C PHE A 7 -5.82 -0.49 -21.11
N ILE A 8 -5.06 -0.56 -22.21
CA ILE A 8 -3.68 -0.07 -22.24
C ILE A 8 -3.64 1.42 -21.89
N LYS A 9 -4.54 2.23 -22.47
CA LYS A 9 -4.64 3.66 -22.15
C LYS A 9 -4.95 3.88 -20.67
N ALA A 10 -5.93 3.16 -20.12
CA ALA A 10 -6.29 3.23 -18.70
C ALA A 10 -5.10 2.91 -17.78
N ILE A 11 -4.31 1.87 -18.11
CA ILE A 11 -3.12 1.49 -17.35
C ILE A 11 -2.04 2.56 -17.47
N GLN A 12 -1.72 3.04 -18.66
CA GLN A 12 -0.68 4.05 -18.88
C GLN A 12 -0.97 5.35 -18.13
N GLU A 13 -2.22 5.80 -18.12
CA GLU A 13 -2.64 7.00 -17.40
C GLU A 13 -2.58 6.84 -15.86
N ASN A 14 -2.52 5.60 -15.35
CA ASN A 14 -2.68 5.29 -13.93
C ASN A 14 -1.61 4.31 -13.39
N GLU A 15 -0.51 4.10 -14.12
CA GLU A 15 0.51 3.09 -13.78
C GLU A 15 1.17 3.37 -12.43
N GLY A 16 1.26 4.66 -12.07
CA GLY A 16 1.76 5.10 -10.77
C GLY A 16 0.97 4.51 -9.60
N ILE A 17 -0.34 4.25 -9.76
CA ILE A 17 -1.15 3.60 -8.73
C ILE A 17 -0.67 2.16 -8.49
N ILE A 18 -0.44 1.43 -9.57
CA ILE A 18 -0.06 0.01 -9.53
C ILE A 18 1.29 -0.16 -8.83
N TYR A 19 2.30 0.59 -9.27
CA TYR A 19 3.63 0.53 -8.69
C TYR A 19 3.66 1.02 -7.24
N LYS A 20 2.90 2.06 -6.92
CA LYS A 20 2.86 2.62 -5.57
C LYS A 20 2.21 1.65 -4.59
N VAL A 21 1.08 1.04 -4.95
CA VAL A 21 0.43 0.03 -4.12
C VAL A 21 1.33 -1.19 -3.95
N ALA A 22 1.92 -1.71 -5.02
CA ALA A 22 2.84 -2.84 -4.93
C ALA A 22 4.01 -2.54 -3.99
N THR A 23 4.73 -1.44 -4.24
CA THR A 23 5.90 -1.01 -3.44
C THR A 23 5.54 -0.78 -1.97
N PHE A 24 4.36 -0.23 -1.69
CA PHE A 24 3.95 0.04 -0.33
C PHE A 24 3.67 -1.23 0.49
N TYR A 25 3.30 -2.33 -0.17
CA TYR A 25 2.99 -3.60 0.50
C TYR A 25 4.14 -4.63 0.45
N THR A 26 5.13 -4.50 -0.43
CA THR A 26 6.22 -5.48 -0.60
C THR A 26 7.58 -4.95 -0.12
N ASN A 27 8.48 -5.84 0.29
CA ASN A 27 9.83 -5.45 0.75
C ASN A 27 10.94 -5.78 -0.25
N SER A 28 10.72 -6.73 -1.18
CA SER A 28 11.69 -7.12 -2.19
C SER A 28 11.25 -6.67 -3.58
N LYS A 29 12.22 -6.57 -4.50
CA LYS A 29 11.93 -6.29 -5.91
C LYS A 29 11.09 -7.39 -6.54
N ASP A 30 11.42 -8.65 -6.26
CA ASP A 30 10.77 -9.80 -6.87
C ASP A 30 9.30 -9.88 -6.43
N ASP A 31 9.01 -9.75 -5.13
CA ASP A 31 7.63 -9.70 -4.62
C ASP A 31 6.84 -8.55 -5.25
N ARG A 32 7.49 -7.37 -5.42
CA ARG A 32 6.86 -6.21 -6.01
C ARG A 32 6.48 -6.47 -7.46
N ASP A 33 7.40 -7.00 -8.24
CA ASP A 33 7.21 -7.25 -9.66
C ASP A 33 6.14 -8.34 -9.89
N ASP A 34 6.04 -9.33 -9.00
CA ASP A 34 4.95 -10.31 -8.96
C ASP A 34 3.60 -9.67 -8.63
N VAL A 35 3.53 -8.84 -7.58
CA VAL A 35 2.29 -8.13 -7.21
C VAL A 35 1.84 -7.20 -8.34
N VAL A 36 2.75 -6.48 -9.01
CA VAL A 36 2.43 -5.64 -10.17
C VAL A 36 1.75 -6.47 -11.27
N GLN A 37 2.30 -7.63 -11.60
CA GLN A 37 1.73 -8.51 -12.61
C GLN A 37 0.34 -9.02 -12.20
N GLU A 38 0.16 -9.45 -10.95
CA GLU A 38 -1.13 -9.90 -10.42
C GLU A 38 -2.19 -8.78 -10.44
N ILE A 39 -1.78 -7.52 -10.15
CA ILE A 39 -2.67 -6.36 -10.23
C ILE A 39 -3.11 -6.13 -11.66
N ILE A 40 -2.17 -6.07 -12.62
CA ILE A 40 -2.49 -5.86 -14.05
C ILE A 40 -3.42 -6.96 -14.56
N TYR A 41 -3.13 -8.22 -14.22
CA TYR A 41 -3.99 -9.35 -14.58
C TYR A 41 -5.41 -9.22 -14.01
N SER A 42 -5.51 -8.87 -12.72
CA SER A 42 -6.80 -8.69 -12.05
C SER A 42 -7.61 -7.54 -12.63
N LEU A 43 -6.94 -6.44 -12.99
CA LEU A 43 -7.53 -5.30 -13.67
C LEU A 43 -8.06 -5.70 -15.05
N TRP A 44 -7.28 -6.44 -15.85
CA TRP A 44 -7.73 -6.92 -17.17
C TRP A 44 -8.98 -7.79 -17.07
N LYS A 45 -8.98 -8.73 -16.11
CA LYS A 45 -10.10 -9.65 -15.88
C LYS A 45 -11.38 -8.93 -15.47
N SER A 46 -11.24 -7.84 -14.71
CA SER A 46 -12.36 -7.06 -14.19
C SER A 46 -12.70 -5.81 -15.01
N PHE A 47 -11.95 -5.52 -16.08
CA PHE A 47 -12.08 -4.26 -16.82
C PHE A 47 -13.48 -4.02 -17.39
N ASP A 48 -14.14 -5.06 -17.91
CA ASP A 48 -15.50 -4.96 -18.46
C ASP A 48 -16.57 -4.78 -17.36
N SER A 49 -16.23 -5.07 -16.10
CA SER A 49 -17.11 -4.89 -14.96
C SER A 49 -17.07 -3.48 -14.37
N PHE A 50 -16.21 -2.60 -14.87
CA PHE A 50 -16.12 -1.23 -14.40
C PHE A 50 -17.36 -0.42 -14.83
N LYS A 51 -18.28 -0.19 -13.88
CA LYS A 51 -19.58 0.47 -14.11
C LYS A 51 -19.56 1.99 -13.92
N GLN A 52 -18.39 2.65 -13.89
CA GLN A 52 -18.25 4.11 -13.69
C GLN A 52 -18.95 4.69 -12.45
N MET A 53 -19.18 3.87 -11.42
CA MET A 53 -19.72 4.31 -10.12
C MET A 53 -18.67 5.01 -9.24
N SER A 54 -17.44 5.12 -9.74
CA SER A 54 -16.31 5.81 -9.14
C SER A 54 -15.44 6.36 -10.27
N SER A 55 -14.46 7.19 -9.92
CA SER A 55 -13.36 7.46 -10.84
C SER A 55 -12.64 6.14 -11.17
N LEU A 56 -12.01 6.10 -12.34
CA LEU A 56 -11.17 4.98 -12.76
C LEU A 56 -10.04 4.73 -11.76
N SER A 57 -9.40 5.79 -11.27
CA SER A 57 -8.32 5.69 -10.28
C SER A 57 -8.78 5.06 -8.96
N THR A 58 -9.96 5.43 -8.46
CA THR A 58 -10.55 4.84 -7.25
C THR A 58 -10.84 3.35 -7.43
N TRP A 59 -11.37 2.96 -8.59
CA TRP A 59 -11.59 1.53 -8.91
C TRP A 59 -10.26 0.77 -9.04
N MET A 60 -9.24 1.37 -9.67
CA MET A 60 -7.92 0.77 -9.76
C MET A 60 -7.27 0.58 -8.38
N TYR A 61 -7.40 1.57 -7.48
CA TYR A 61 -6.94 1.44 -6.10
C TYR A 61 -7.64 0.28 -5.36
N GLN A 62 -8.95 0.08 -5.56
CA GLN A 62 -9.68 -1.06 -4.96
C GLN A 62 -9.08 -2.39 -5.39
N ILE A 63 -8.92 -2.59 -6.69
CA ILE A 63 -8.38 -3.85 -7.23
C ILE A 63 -6.93 -4.03 -6.77
N ALA A 64 -6.10 -2.99 -6.90
CA ALA A 64 -4.70 -3.04 -6.54
C ALA A 64 -4.49 -3.39 -5.05
N MET A 65 -5.22 -2.72 -4.14
CA MET A 65 -5.11 -2.98 -2.71
C MET A 65 -5.59 -4.38 -2.34
N ASN A 66 -6.71 -4.84 -2.91
CA ASN A 66 -7.22 -6.17 -2.64
C ASN A 66 -6.22 -7.26 -3.07
N VAL A 67 -5.61 -7.12 -4.24
CA VAL A 67 -4.58 -8.03 -4.74
C VAL A 67 -3.34 -8.02 -3.85
N ALA A 68 -2.78 -6.84 -3.56
CA ALA A 68 -1.58 -6.73 -2.74
C ALA A 68 -1.77 -7.31 -1.32
N ILE A 69 -2.91 -7.02 -0.68
CA ILE A 69 -3.25 -7.56 0.64
C ILE A 69 -3.44 -9.08 0.60
N PHE A 70 -4.10 -9.59 -0.45
CA PHE A 70 -4.28 -11.03 -0.63
C PHE A 70 -2.95 -11.74 -0.83
N HIS A 71 -2.08 -11.21 -1.69
CA HIS A 71 -0.74 -11.73 -1.95
C HIS A 71 0.08 -11.83 -0.65
N LEU A 72 0.11 -10.76 0.15
CA LEU A 72 0.81 -10.75 1.44
C LEU A 72 0.26 -11.78 2.43
N LYS A 73 -1.07 -11.94 2.50
CA LYS A 73 -1.70 -12.94 3.37
C LYS A 73 -1.35 -14.37 2.92
N LYS A 74 -1.21 -14.61 1.62
CA LYS A 74 -0.83 -15.91 1.05
C LYS A 74 0.64 -16.21 1.29
N SER A 75 1.54 -15.26 1.03
CA SER A 75 2.97 -15.39 1.31
C SER A 75 3.24 -15.74 2.77
N LYS A 76 2.60 -15.06 3.73
CA LYS A 76 2.71 -15.39 5.17
C LYS A 76 2.28 -16.80 5.57
N LYS A 77 1.39 -17.44 4.80
CA LYS A 77 0.96 -18.82 5.04
C LYS A 77 1.91 -19.86 4.45
N THR A 78 2.79 -19.46 3.53
CA THR A 78 3.57 -20.38 2.69
C THR A 78 5.04 -20.44 3.12
N VAL A 79 5.47 -19.63 4.09
CA VAL A 79 6.88 -19.53 4.48
C VAL A 79 7.09 -20.13 5.87
N THR A 80 7.53 -21.39 5.90
CA THR A 80 8.48 -21.89 6.90
C THR A 80 9.80 -22.04 6.18
N THR A 81 10.56 -20.96 6.07
CA THR A 81 11.95 -21.04 5.59
C THR A 81 12.89 -20.85 6.76
N ILE A 82 13.92 -21.70 6.80
CA ILE A 82 15.05 -21.56 7.70
C ILE A 82 15.87 -20.39 7.15
N PRO A 83 16.18 -19.35 7.94
CA PRO A 83 17.06 -18.28 7.50
C PRO A 83 18.43 -18.89 7.15
N ILE A 84 18.90 -18.67 5.92
CA ILE A 84 20.32 -18.79 5.64
C ILE A 84 20.92 -17.47 6.15
N GLU A 85 21.83 -17.55 7.11
CA GLU A 85 22.56 -16.38 7.63
C GLU A 85 23.36 -15.73 6.50
N THR A 86 22.77 -14.72 5.86
CA THR A 86 23.49 -13.79 5.01
C THR A 86 23.93 -12.62 5.87
N GLY A 87 25.21 -12.65 6.26
CA GLY A 87 25.85 -11.55 6.96
C GLY A 87 25.82 -10.24 6.15
N LEU A 88 25.53 -9.17 6.89
CA LEU A 88 25.95 -7.78 6.72
C LEU A 88 25.31 -6.94 5.60
N LEU A 89 24.59 -5.90 6.04
CA LEU A 89 24.78 -4.53 5.57
C LEU A 89 24.88 -3.62 6.80
N ASN A 90 26.11 -3.38 7.23
CA ASN A 90 26.44 -2.20 8.03
C ASN A 90 26.28 -0.99 7.13
N SER A 91 25.57 0.04 7.60
CA SER A 91 25.66 1.39 7.04
C SER A 91 26.29 2.29 8.11
N PRO A 92 27.17 3.23 7.73
CA PRO A 92 28.14 3.83 8.64
C PRO A 92 27.49 4.76 9.68
N GLU A 93 28.14 4.85 10.83
CA GLU A 93 27.78 5.75 11.93
C GLU A 93 28.05 7.23 11.60
N SER A 94 27.17 8.06 12.18
CA SER A 94 27.29 9.49 12.51
C SER A 94 27.18 10.51 11.38
N ILE A 95 26.08 11.27 11.38
CA ILE A 95 25.97 12.73 11.67
C ILE A 95 24.51 13.00 12.05
N THR A 96 24.24 13.79 13.09
CA THR A 96 22.90 14.00 13.66
C THR A 96 22.01 14.91 12.81
N GLU A 97 20.80 14.46 12.48
CA GLU A 97 19.62 15.31 12.30
C GLU A 97 18.41 14.60 12.94
N ASN A 98 17.84 15.22 13.98
CA ASN A 98 16.70 14.70 14.76
C ASN A 98 15.52 14.23 13.87
N ASP A 99 15.43 14.71 12.64
CA ASP A 99 14.35 14.40 11.71
C ASP A 99 14.58 13.11 10.90
N GLU A 100 15.83 12.71 10.62
CA GLU A 100 16.14 11.42 9.99
C GLU A 100 15.87 10.25 10.94
N GLU A 101 16.21 10.41 12.22
CA GLU A 101 15.92 9.41 13.24
C GLU A 101 14.42 9.27 13.48
N LYS A 102 13.68 10.38 13.58
CA LYS A 102 12.21 10.36 13.61
C LYS A 102 11.61 9.72 12.37
N LEU A 103 12.17 9.96 11.19
CA LEU A 103 11.70 9.36 9.94
C LEU A 103 11.89 7.85 9.95
N LYS A 104 13.06 7.35 10.38
CA LYS A 104 13.34 5.93 10.52
C LYS A 104 12.39 5.26 11.52
N VAL A 105 12.23 5.88 12.69
CA VAL A 105 11.28 5.45 13.73
C VAL A 105 9.86 5.42 13.17
N LEU A 106 9.44 6.43 12.43
CA LEU A 106 8.12 6.46 11.79
C LEU A 106 7.95 5.31 10.78
N GLN A 107 8.95 5.07 9.93
CA GLN A 107 8.92 4.00 8.93
C GLN A 107 8.78 2.62 9.57
N GLU A 108 9.52 2.35 10.64
CA GLU A 108 9.40 1.11 11.42
C GLU A 108 7.99 0.95 12.00
N HIS A 109 7.42 2.03 12.55
CA HIS A 109 6.09 1.99 13.13
C HIS A 109 4.96 1.88 12.11
N VAL A 110 5.14 2.43 10.91
CA VAL A 110 4.21 2.15 9.80
C VAL A 110 4.23 0.67 9.47
N LYS A 111 5.37 -0.04 9.56
CA LYS A 111 5.44 -1.49 9.32
C LYS A 111 4.60 -2.31 10.30
N ASP A 112 4.44 -1.86 11.55
CA ASP A 112 3.61 -2.49 12.59
C ASP A 112 2.10 -2.38 12.36
N LEU A 113 1.66 -1.43 11.51
CA LEU A 113 0.24 -1.28 11.22
C LEU A 113 -0.30 -2.52 10.51
N ASN A 114 -1.54 -2.90 10.83
CA ASN A 114 -2.23 -3.93 10.06
C ASN A 114 -2.42 -3.47 8.61
N LEU A 115 -2.60 -4.42 7.69
CA LEU A 115 -2.63 -4.14 6.24
C LEU A 115 -3.71 -3.13 5.81
N LEU A 116 -4.84 -3.12 6.52
CA LEU A 116 -5.94 -2.18 6.26
C LEU A 116 -5.56 -0.77 6.72
N ASP A 117 -5.04 -0.63 7.94
CA ASP A 117 -4.63 0.66 8.50
C ASP A 117 -3.47 1.27 7.70
N LYS A 118 -2.54 0.44 7.20
CA LYS A 118 -1.52 0.84 6.22
C LYS A 118 -2.16 1.44 4.97
N GLY A 119 -3.15 0.74 4.41
CA GLY A 119 -3.85 1.19 3.20
C GLY A 119 -4.61 2.50 3.40
N ILE A 120 -5.28 2.67 4.55
CA ILE A 120 -5.96 3.93 4.90
C ILE A 120 -4.95 5.08 5.00
N LEU A 121 -3.80 4.85 5.64
CA LEU A 121 -2.74 5.86 5.74
C LEU A 121 -2.20 6.23 4.36
N MET A 122 -1.91 5.25 3.51
CA MET A 122 -1.42 5.47 2.15
C MET A 122 -2.39 6.35 1.34
N LEU A 123 -3.67 6.00 1.31
CA LEU A 123 -4.67 6.76 0.57
C LEU A 123 -4.87 8.17 1.13
N TYR A 124 -4.76 8.33 2.45
CA TYR A 124 -4.79 9.64 3.08
C TYR A 124 -3.60 10.52 2.66
N LEU A 125 -2.39 9.95 2.58
CA LEU A 125 -1.19 10.65 2.08
C LEU A 125 -1.32 11.01 0.59
N GLU A 126 -2.10 10.25 -0.17
CA GLU A 126 -2.49 10.53 -1.55
C GLU A 126 -3.62 11.58 -1.69
N ASN A 127 -3.98 12.27 -0.60
CA ASN A 127 -5.04 13.27 -0.54
C ASN A 127 -6.43 12.74 -0.93
N LYS A 128 -6.68 11.43 -0.73
CA LYS A 128 -8.02 10.86 -0.94
C LYS A 128 -8.99 11.33 0.12
N SER A 129 -10.20 11.68 -0.32
CA SER A 129 -11.31 12.02 0.57
C SER A 129 -11.69 10.81 1.44
N HIS A 130 -12.32 11.04 2.59
CA HIS A 130 -12.79 9.95 3.43
C HIS A 130 -13.82 9.06 2.69
N GLU A 131 -14.59 9.65 1.80
CA GLU A 131 -15.52 8.99 0.88
C GLU A 131 -14.78 8.05 -0.09
N GLU A 132 -13.74 8.52 -0.77
CA GLU A 132 -12.94 7.69 -1.66
C GLU A 132 -12.25 6.57 -0.88
N ILE A 133 -11.67 6.87 0.30
CA ILE A 133 -11.01 5.86 1.13
C ILE A 133 -12.03 4.80 1.56
N ALA A 134 -13.23 5.20 1.98
CA ALA A 134 -14.31 4.27 2.33
C ALA A 134 -14.68 3.38 1.14
N GLN A 135 -14.81 3.97 -0.04
CA GLN A 135 -15.11 3.24 -1.27
C GLN A 135 -13.98 2.27 -1.65
N ILE A 136 -12.71 2.66 -1.44
CA ILE A 136 -11.54 1.85 -1.77
C ILE A 136 -11.39 0.66 -0.81
N THR A 137 -11.58 0.92 0.47
CA THR A 137 -11.29 -0.04 1.55
C THR A 137 -12.50 -0.87 1.98
N GLY A 138 -13.70 -0.50 1.56
CA GLY A 138 -14.95 -1.20 1.86
C GLY A 138 -15.49 -0.99 3.28
N ILE A 139 -14.95 -0.01 4.04
CA ILE A 139 -15.47 0.38 5.36
C ILE A 139 -16.28 1.67 5.28
N SER A 140 -17.07 1.98 6.31
CA SER A 140 -17.84 3.22 6.34
C SER A 140 -16.94 4.47 6.46
N LYS A 141 -17.39 5.60 5.89
CA LYS A 141 -16.72 6.92 6.01
C LYS A 141 -16.42 7.28 7.48
N THR A 142 -17.35 7.01 8.39
CA THR A 142 -17.15 7.24 9.83
C THR A 142 -16.01 6.39 10.38
N ASN A 143 -15.96 5.11 10.00
CA ASN A 143 -14.88 4.20 10.42
C ASN A 143 -13.52 4.63 9.85
N VAL A 144 -13.46 5.16 8.62
CA VAL A 144 -12.24 5.77 8.06
C VAL A 144 -11.73 6.88 8.98
N GLY A 145 -12.60 7.83 9.35
CA GLY A 145 -12.23 8.93 10.25
C GLY A 145 -11.71 8.44 11.59
N THR A 146 -12.43 7.52 12.24
CA THR A 146 -12.01 6.94 13.53
C THR A 146 -10.68 6.20 13.42
N LYS A 147 -10.48 5.39 12.38
CA LYS A 147 -9.22 4.66 12.15
C LYS A 147 -8.07 5.61 11.88
N LEU A 148 -8.27 6.63 11.07
CA LEU A 148 -7.24 7.61 10.75
C LEU A 148 -6.78 8.37 11.99
N SER A 149 -7.70 8.80 12.86
CA SER A 149 -7.35 9.42 14.14
C SER A 149 -6.51 8.49 15.01
N ARG A 150 -6.93 7.21 15.16
CA ARG A 150 -6.19 6.20 15.92
C ARG A 150 -4.82 5.90 15.33
N ILE A 151 -4.68 5.86 14.00
CA ILE A 151 -3.40 5.68 13.32
C ILE A 151 -2.47 6.86 13.67
N LYS A 152 -2.95 8.10 13.54
CA LYS A 152 -2.18 9.31 13.87
C LYS A 152 -1.75 9.33 15.34
N GLU A 153 -2.63 8.97 16.26
CA GLU A 153 -2.31 8.87 17.70
C GLU A 153 -1.25 7.79 17.99
N LYS A 154 -1.36 6.61 17.36
CA LYS A 154 -0.36 5.55 17.48
C LYS A 154 1.01 6.00 16.97
N LEU A 155 1.06 6.66 15.82
CA LEU A 155 2.32 7.16 15.27
C LEU A 155 2.91 8.27 16.14
N LYS A 156 2.09 9.21 16.60
CA LYS A 156 2.52 10.33 17.47
C LYS A 156 3.05 9.86 18.83
N SER A 157 2.32 8.96 19.50
CA SER A 157 2.71 8.46 20.83
C SER A 157 4.05 7.72 20.81
N LYS A 158 4.38 7.04 19.70
CA LYS A 158 5.64 6.34 19.55
C LYS A 158 6.81 7.26 19.19
N ILE A 159 6.59 8.29 18.36
CA ILE A 159 7.61 9.33 18.10
C ILE A 159 7.95 10.05 19.41
N ASN A 160 6.95 10.48 20.17
CA ASN A 160 7.15 11.20 21.44
C ASN A 160 7.77 10.36 22.56
N ARG A 161 7.82 9.03 22.42
CA ARG A 161 8.46 8.13 23.40
C ARG A 161 9.93 7.84 23.08
N THR A 162 10.35 8.17 21.86
CA THR A 162 11.72 7.91 21.36
C THR A 162 12.59 9.16 21.41
N VAL A 163 11.99 10.35 21.56
CA VAL A 163 12.65 11.65 21.77
C VAL A 163 12.69 12.00 23.25
#